data_AF-A0A0U3T1G4-F1
#
_entry.id   AF-A0A0U3T1G4-F1
#
_cell.length_a   1.000
_cell.length_b   1.000
_cell.length_c   1.000
_cell.angle_alpha   90.00
_cell.angle_beta   90.00
_cell.angle_gamma   90.00
#
_symmetry.space_group_name_H-M   'P 1'
#
loop_
_entity.id
_entity.type
_entity.pdbx_description
1 polymer ?
#
loop_
_entity_poly.entity_id
_entity_poly.type
_entity_poly.pdbx_seq_one_letter_code
_entity_poly.pdbx_strand_id
1 'polypeptide(L)'
;MASLGFELLDRHVIGGGADDPATSTLTYATLLERSSFLGSGLRMLGVQPGDEVGVQVAGDDRVVAVCACIRIGAVPAPDGTVVVVDGDDGPEVRSAEGVHPLDLVRQAGSGDAATALAKDADGFRDAVLAHAADVVEPLLARRPVR
;
A
#
# COMPACT_ATOMS: atom_id res chain seq x y z
N MET A 1 1.74 -19.51 -7.35
CA MET A 1 1.24 -18.79 -6.17
C MET A 1 0.94 -17.37 -6.63
N ALA A 2 -0.23 -16.82 -6.28
CA ALA A 2 -0.55 -15.43 -6.64
C ALA A 2 0.35 -14.46 -5.85
N SER A 3 0.44 -13.20 -6.28
CA SER A 3 1.16 -12.18 -5.51
C SER A 3 0.48 -11.91 -4.17
N LEU A 4 1.26 -11.47 -3.20
CA LEU A 4 0.79 -11.04 -1.89
C LEU A 4 -0.24 -9.90 -2.02
N GLY A 5 -0.03 -8.98 -2.97
CA GLY A 5 -0.97 -7.89 -3.24
C GLY A 5 -2.36 -8.41 -3.65
N PHE A 6 -2.42 -9.41 -4.51
CA PHE A 6 -3.69 -10.04 -4.93
C PHE A 6 -4.33 -10.82 -3.77
N GLU A 7 -3.52 -11.54 -2.99
CA GLU A 7 -4.00 -12.31 -1.83
C GLU A 7 -4.53 -11.40 -0.71
N LEU A 8 -3.97 -10.21 -0.55
CA LEU A 8 -4.36 -9.28 0.51
C LEU A 8 -5.70 -8.61 0.26
N LEU A 9 -6.01 -8.26 -1.00
CA LEU A 9 -7.14 -7.39 -1.30
C LEU A 9 -8.04 -7.97 -2.40
N ASP A 10 -7.49 -8.14 -3.60
CA ASP A 10 -8.26 -8.48 -4.80
C ASP A 10 -9.09 -9.75 -4.63
N ARG A 11 -8.49 -10.82 -4.06
CA ARG A 11 -9.22 -12.07 -3.83
C ARG A 11 -10.43 -11.91 -2.91
N HIS A 12 -10.37 -10.98 -1.94
CA HIS A 12 -11.44 -10.75 -0.99
C HIS A 12 -12.57 -9.96 -1.63
N VAL A 13 -12.24 -8.94 -2.42
CA VAL A 13 -13.22 -8.17 -3.19
C VAL A 13 -13.92 -9.05 -4.23
N ILE A 14 -13.15 -9.80 -5.03
CA ILE A 14 -13.69 -10.77 -6.02
C ILE A 14 -14.54 -11.83 -5.33
N GLY A 15 -14.14 -12.28 -4.14
CA GLY A 15 -14.86 -13.23 -3.31
C GLY A 15 -16.09 -12.66 -2.58
N GLY A 16 -16.59 -11.49 -2.97
CA GLY A 16 -17.80 -10.88 -2.42
C GLY A 16 -17.62 -10.18 -1.07
N GLY A 17 -16.38 -9.87 -0.68
CA GLY A 17 -16.05 -9.14 0.55
C GLY A 17 -15.79 -7.65 0.36
N ALA A 18 -16.28 -7.07 -0.73
CA ALA A 18 -16.08 -5.65 -1.06
C ALA A 18 -16.48 -4.71 0.09
N ASP A 19 -17.62 -4.99 0.73
CA ASP A 19 -18.20 -4.17 1.80
C ASP A 19 -17.74 -4.57 3.21
N ASP A 20 -16.91 -5.62 3.33
CA ASP A 20 -16.39 -6.03 4.62
C ASP A 20 -15.42 -4.96 5.16
N PRO A 21 -15.38 -4.73 6.48
CA PRO A 21 -14.43 -3.80 7.07
C PRO A 21 -12.99 -4.32 6.94
N ALA A 22 -12.12 -3.49 6.36
CA ALA A 22 -10.67 -3.67 6.33
C ALA A 22 -9.97 -2.89 7.45
N THR A 23 -10.56 -1.78 7.90
CA THR A 23 -10.21 -1.04 9.12
C THR A 23 -11.51 -0.63 9.83
N SER A 24 -11.45 0.25 10.84
CA SER A 24 -12.66 0.85 11.43
C SER A 24 -13.43 1.77 10.49
N THR A 25 -12.79 2.23 9.41
CA THR A 25 -13.22 3.35 8.57
C THR A 25 -13.18 3.03 7.08
N LEU A 26 -12.46 1.98 6.68
CA LEU A 26 -12.36 1.52 5.29
C LEU A 26 -12.94 0.12 5.10
N THR A 27 -13.61 -0.09 3.97
CA THR A 27 -13.94 -1.42 3.46
C THR A 27 -12.79 -1.97 2.61
N TYR A 28 -12.82 -3.28 2.29
CA TYR A 28 -11.86 -3.88 1.36
C TYR A 28 -11.88 -3.21 -0.02
N ALA A 29 -13.06 -2.82 -0.52
CA ALA A 29 -13.17 -2.11 -1.80
C ALA A 29 -12.51 -0.73 -1.75
N THR A 30 -12.75 0.05 -0.70
CA THR A 30 -12.12 1.38 -0.55
C THR A 30 -10.61 1.26 -0.34
N LEU A 31 -10.15 0.27 0.43
CA LEU A 31 -8.71 0.04 0.61
C LEU A 31 -8.04 -0.39 -0.70
N LEU A 32 -8.66 -1.27 -1.48
CA LEU A 32 -8.20 -1.67 -2.82
C LEU A 32 -8.07 -0.46 -3.75
N GLU A 33 -9.10 0.38 -3.82
CA GLU A 33 -9.09 1.59 -4.65
C GLU A 33 -7.96 2.54 -4.23
N ARG A 34 -7.94 2.95 -2.95
CA ARG A 34 -6.97 3.94 -2.47
C ARG A 34 -5.53 3.45 -2.59
N SER A 35 -5.26 2.19 -2.26
CA SER A 35 -3.92 1.60 -2.38
C SER A 35 -3.49 1.43 -3.84
N SER A 36 -4.42 1.12 -4.75
CA SER A 36 -4.11 1.04 -6.19
C SER A 36 -3.73 2.41 -6.77
N PHE A 37 -4.43 3.47 -6.36
CA PHE A 37 -4.14 4.82 -6.82
C PHE A 37 -2.82 5.32 -6.24
N LEU A 38 -2.60 5.12 -4.93
CA LEU A 38 -1.34 5.49 -4.30
C LEU A 38 -0.16 4.71 -4.89
N GLY A 39 -0.33 3.42 -5.16
CA GLY A 39 0.72 2.59 -5.78
C GLY A 39 1.19 3.16 -7.12
N SER A 40 0.26 3.63 -7.96
CA SER A 40 0.63 4.30 -9.21
C SER A 40 1.29 5.65 -8.99
N GLY A 41 0.81 6.44 -8.02
CA GLY A 41 1.47 7.69 -7.63
C GLY A 41 2.92 7.48 -7.17
N LEU A 42 3.18 6.42 -6.39
CA LEU A 42 4.55 6.06 -5.97
C LEU A 42 5.43 5.65 -7.15
N ARG A 43 4.90 4.91 -8.13
CA ARG A 43 5.63 4.60 -9.38
C ARG A 43 5.98 5.85 -10.19
N MET A 44 5.08 6.84 -10.22
CA MET A 44 5.35 8.13 -10.88
C MET A 44 6.50 8.88 -10.21
N LEU A 45 6.68 8.70 -8.89
CA LEU A 45 7.82 9.24 -8.12
C LEU A 45 9.07 8.32 -8.19
N GLY A 46 9.07 7.34 -9.08
CA GLY A 46 10.24 6.50 -9.39
C GLY A 46 10.31 5.17 -8.66
N VAL A 47 9.40 4.84 -7.74
CA VAL A 47 9.43 3.57 -7.00
C VAL A 47 9.29 2.37 -7.94
N GLN A 48 10.25 1.45 -7.88
CA GLN A 48 10.28 0.20 -8.64
C GLN A 48 10.01 -1.02 -7.75
N PRO A 49 9.62 -2.17 -8.35
CA PRO A 49 9.57 -3.43 -7.61
C PRO A 49 10.93 -3.75 -6.98
N GLY A 50 10.93 -4.11 -5.69
CA GLY A 50 12.12 -4.39 -4.89
C GLY A 50 12.67 -3.18 -4.12
N ASP A 51 12.25 -1.96 -4.44
CA ASP A 51 12.63 -0.78 -3.67
C ASP A 51 11.98 -0.77 -2.29
N GLU A 52 12.70 -0.21 -1.31
CA GLU A 52 12.16 0.08 0.01
C GLU A 52 11.47 1.45 0.03
N VAL A 53 10.25 1.47 0.55
CA VAL A 53 9.47 2.70 0.77
C VAL A 53 9.29 2.88 2.27
N GLY A 54 9.77 4.01 2.79
CA GLY A 54 9.60 4.36 4.19
C GLY A 54 8.12 4.62 4.51
N VAL A 55 7.55 3.93 5.49
CA VAL A 55 6.16 4.16 5.93
C VAL A 55 6.16 4.61 7.39
N GLN A 56 6.06 5.92 7.57
CA GLN A 56 6.15 6.64 8.85
C GLN A 56 4.88 7.46 9.14
N VAL A 57 3.73 6.93 8.74
CA VAL A 57 2.39 7.44 9.05
C VAL A 57 1.65 6.43 9.93
N ALA A 58 0.53 6.84 10.53
CA ALA A 58 -0.31 5.97 11.36
C ALA A 58 -1.72 5.77 10.76
N GLY A 59 -2.53 4.95 11.42
CA GLY A 59 -3.95 4.78 11.08
C GLY A 59 -4.19 4.23 9.67
N ASP A 60 -5.28 4.69 9.05
CA ASP A 60 -5.68 4.26 7.71
C ASP A 60 -4.63 4.58 6.64
N ASP A 61 -3.95 5.71 6.75
CA ASP A 61 -2.93 6.10 5.77
C ASP A 61 -1.75 5.13 5.76
N ARG A 62 -1.38 4.59 6.93
CA ARG A 62 -0.40 3.49 7.01
C ARG A 62 -0.89 2.23 6.31
N VAL A 63 -2.14 1.83 6.54
CA VAL A 63 -2.71 0.63 5.92
C VAL A 63 -2.75 0.77 4.40
N VAL A 64 -3.16 1.95 3.90
CA VAL A 64 -3.18 2.28 2.47
C VAL A 64 -1.76 2.27 1.88
N ALA A 65 -0.78 2.91 2.55
CA ALA A 65 0.61 2.98 2.09
C ALA A 65 1.28 1.61 2.03
N VAL A 66 1.13 0.78 3.07
CA VAL A 66 1.63 -0.60 3.09
C VAL A 66 1.04 -1.40 1.92
N CYS A 67 -0.28 -1.34 1.74
CA CYS A 67 -0.94 -2.05 0.63
C CYS A 67 -0.49 -1.54 -0.74
N ALA A 68 -0.27 -0.23 -0.88
CA ALA A 68 0.23 0.38 -2.11
C ALA A 68 1.62 -0.14 -2.48
N CYS A 69 2.54 -0.19 -1.50
CA CYS A 69 3.89 -0.73 -1.69
C CYS A 69 3.83 -2.18 -2.16
N ILE A 70 3.09 -3.03 -1.43
CA ILE A 70 2.97 -4.46 -1.73
C ILE A 70 2.40 -4.68 -3.13
N ARG A 71 1.40 -3.89 -3.52
CA ARG A 71 0.73 -4.00 -4.82
C ARG A 71 1.68 -3.74 -5.98
N ILE A 72 2.62 -2.82 -5.82
CA ILE A 72 3.61 -2.50 -6.85
C ILE A 72 4.90 -3.31 -6.75
N GLY A 73 5.02 -4.19 -5.75
CA GLY A 73 6.21 -5.00 -5.48
C GLY A 73 7.31 -4.27 -4.71
N ALA A 74 7.01 -3.11 -4.14
CA ALA A 74 7.91 -2.41 -3.24
C ALA A 74 7.76 -2.96 -1.81
N VAL A 75 8.81 -2.84 -1.01
CA VAL A 75 8.84 -3.32 0.38
C VAL A 75 8.55 -2.14 1.32
N PRO A 76 7.46 -2.18 2.11
CA PRO A 76 7.26 -1.19 3.16
C PRO A 76 8.33 -1.39 4.24
N ALA A 77 9.04 -0.34 4.58
CA ALA A 77 10.18 -0.37 5.50
C ALA A 77 10.15 0.85 6.45
N PRO A 78 11.00 0.90 7.49
CA PRO A 78 11.11 2.06 8.37
C PRO A 78 11.64 3.31 7.66
N ASP A 79 12.42 3.14 6.60
CA ASP A 79 13.03 4.21 5.81
C ASP A 79 13.11 3.78 4.32
N GLY A 80 13.46 4.71 3.43
CA GLY A 80 13.60 4.45 2.00
C GLY A 80 13.91 5.71 1.19
N THR A 81 14.18 5.56 -0.10
CA THR A 81 14.40 6.72 -1.00
C THR A 81 13.13 7.55 -1.19
N VAL A 82 11.97 6.89 -1.08
CA VAL A 82 10.66 7.52 -1.00
C VAL A 82 10.07 7.21 0.37
N VAL A 83 9.57 8.22 1.08
CA VAL A 83 9.03 8.08 2.43
C VAL A 83 7.66 8.72 2.51
N VAL A 84 6.67 7.95 2.95
CA VAL A 84 5.35 8.44 3.36
C VAL A 84 5.41 8.78 4.84
N VAL A 85 5.17 10.04 5.21
CA VAL A 85 5.37 10.53 6.59
C VAL A 85 4.29 11.55 6.96
N ASP A 86 4.02 11.70 8.26
CA ASP A 86 3.19 12.79 8.76
C ASP A 86 3.95 14.13 8.65
N GLY A 87 3.39 15.07 7.88
CA GLY A 87 3.84 16.45 7.79
C GLY A 87 2.98 17.41 8.63
N ASP A 88 3.34 18.69 8.63
CA ASP A 88 2.65 19.73 9.42
C ASP A 88 1.18 19.93 8.96
N ASP A 89 0.94 19.82 7.66
CA ASP A 89 -0.38 19.99 7.03
C ASP A 89 -1.09 18.66 6.74
N GLY A 90 -0.57 17.55 7.27
CA GLY A 90 -1.06 16.19 7.06
C GLY A 90 -0.05 15.27 6.36
N PRO A 91 -0.45 14.04 6.00
CA PRO A 91 0.44 13.06 5.40
C PRO A 91 1.00 13.53 4.05
N GLU A 92 2.30 13.30 3.85
CA GLU A 92 3.04 13.67 2.66
C GLU A 92 3.99 12.56 2.19
N VAL A 93 4.38 12.63 0.93
CA VAL A 93 5.39 11.78 0.31
C VAL A 93 6.63 12.61 0.03
N ARG A 94 7.75 12.21 0.62
CA ARG A 94 9.07 12.80 0.40
C ARG A 94 9.86 11.93 -0.56
N SER A 95 10.44 12.55 -1.58
CA SER A 95 11.27 11.90 -2.59
C SER A 95 12.40 12.82 -3.04
N ALA A 96 13.25 12.35 -3.96
CA ALA A 96 14.26 13.20 -4.60
C ALA A 96 13.64 14.36 -5.42
N GLU A 97 12.40 14.23 -5.88
CA GLU A 97 11.70 15.27 -6.64
C GLU A 97 11.11 16.38 -5.75
N GLY A 98 10.96 16.12 -4.46
CA GLY A 98 10.41 17.06 -3.48
C GLY A 98 9.46 16.42 -2.48
N VAL A 99 8.62 17.29 -1.88
CA VAL A 99 7.61 16.93 -0.90
C VAL A 99 6.23 17.17 -1.50
N HIS A 100 5.36 16.16 -1.45
CA HIS A 100 4.03 16.20 -2.04
C HIS A 100 2.97 15.71 -1.05
N PRO A 101 1.83 16.39 -0.88
CA PRO A 101 0.72 15.87 -0.09
C PRO A 101 0.30 14.47 -0.57
N LEU A 102 0.09 13.54 0.37
CA LEU A 102 -0.22 12.14 0.08
C LEU A 102 -1.46 12.00 -0.83
N ASP A 103 -2.48 12.81 -0.56
CA ASP A 103 -3.71 12.83 -1.34
C ASP A 103 -3.50 13.29 -2.79
N LEU A 104 -2.55 14.21 -3.04
CA LEU A 104 -2.22 14.63 -4.40
C LEU A 104 -1.47 13.53 -5.15
N VAL A 105 -0.55 12.83 -4.49
CA VAL A 105 0.16 11.67 -5.08
C VAL A 105 -0.84 10.57 -5.41
N ARG A 106 -1.75 10.25 -4.50
CA ARG A 106 -2.84 9.29 -4.73
C ARG A 106 -3.74 9.75 -5.88
N GLN A 107 -4.15 11.02 -5.92
CA GLN A 107 -5.00 11.55 -6.98
C GLN A 107 -4.31 11.51 -8.34
N ALA A 108 -3.00 11.78 -8.42
CA ALA A 108 -2.23 11.68 -9.66
C ALA A 108 -2.25 10.24 -10.21
N GLY A 109 -2.17 9.23 -9.34
CA GLY A 109 -2.22 7.82 -9.71
C GLY A 109 -3.61 7.29 -10.07
N SER A 110 -4.69 8.06 -9.89
CA SER A 110 -6.05 7.57 -10.16
C SER A 110 -6.35 7.34 -11.65
N GLY A 111 -5.57 7.97 -12.54
CA GLY A 111 -5.73 7.83 -14.00
C GLY A 111 -5.24 6.49 -14.55
N ASP A 112 -4.38 5.78 -13.81
CA ASP A 112 -3.83 4.48 -14.18
C ASP A 112 -3.61 3.65 -12.92
N ALA A 113 -4.70 3.18 -12.30
CA ALA A 113 -4.67 2.49 -11.03
C ALA A 113 -3.78 1.23 -11.07
N ALA A 114 -2.90 1.07 -10.07
CA ALA A 114 -1.97 -0.05 -10.05
C ALA A 114 -2.71 -1.39 -9.97
N THR A 115 -2.28 -2.36 -10.76
CA THR A 115 -2.68 -3.75 -10.62
C THR A 115 -1.71 -4.48 -9.70
N ALA A 116 -2.22 -5.47 -8.95
CA ALA A 116 -1.35 -6.38 -8.22
C ALA A 116 -0.45 -7.15 -9.20
N LEU A 117 0.81 -7.39 -8.80
CA LEU A 117 1.75 -8.15 -9.61
C LEU A 117 1.22 -9.56 -9.91
N ALA A 118 1.66 -10.16 -11.02
CA ALA A 118 1.31 -11.54 -11.34
C ALA A 118 1.94 -12.54 -10.35
N LYS A 119 3.15 -12.24 -9.88
CA LYS A 119 3.92 -13.04 -8.92
C LYS A 119 4.86 -12.12 -8.14
N ASP A 120 5.09 -12.44 -6.87
CA ASP A 120 6.11 -11.79 -6.05
C ASP A 120 7.51 -12.29 -6.41
N ALA A 121 8.52 -11.45 -6.14
CA ALA A 121 9.91 -11.89 -6.13
C ALA A 121 10.17 -12.87 -4.96
N ASP A 122 11.19 -13.71 -5.11
CA ASP A 122 11.56 -14.66 -4.05
C ASP A 122 11.98 -13.89 -2.77
N GLY A 123 11.49 -14.33 -1.61
CA GLY A 123 11.76 -13.66 -0.31
C GLY A 123 10.96 -12.37 -0.06
N PHE A 124 10.22 -11.86 -1.05
CA PHE A 124 9.45 -10.61 -0.91
C PHE A 124 8.45 -10.66 0.25
N ARG A 125 7.71 -11.77 0.38
CA ARG A 125 6.71 -11.93 1.45
C ARG A 125 7.36 -11.85 2.83
N ASP A 126 8.51 -12.47 3.02
CA ASP A 126 9.22 -12.47 4.30
C ASP A 126 9.74 -11.06 4.63
N ALA A 127 10.25 -10.33 3.63
CA ALA A 127 10.68 -8.95 3.78
C ALA A 127 9.51 -8.02 4.18
N VAL A 128 8.35 -8.16 3.54
CA VAL A 128 7.14 -7.41 3.89
C VAL A 128 6.69 -7.73 5.33
N LEU A 129 6.64 -9.01 5.70
CA LEU A 129 6.18 -9.43 7.03
C LEU A 129 7.13 -8.95 8.15
N ALA A 130 8.41 -8.77 7.86
CA ALA A 130 9.36 -8.23 8.83
C ALA A 130 9.01 -6.80 9.32
N HIS A 131 8.28 -6.02 8.51
CA HIS A 131 7.98 -4.60 8.80
C HIS A 131 6.49 -4.28 8.87
N ALA A 132 5.63 -5.13 8.31
CA ALA A 132 4.19 -4.84 8.17
C ALA A 132 3.27 -6.04 8.47
N ALA A 133 3.72 -7.04 9.24
CA ALA A 133 2.88 -8.18 9.62
C ALA A 133 1.56 -7.76 10.32
N ASP A 134 1.60 -6.68 11.10
CA ASP A 134 0.44 -6.14 11.80
C ASP A 134 -0.67 -5.64 10.86
N VAL A 135 -0.32 -5.25 9.63
CA VAL A 135 -1.28 -4.91 8.56
C VAL A 135 -1.61 -6.12 7.71
N VAL A 136 -0.59 -6.89 7.33
CA VAL A 136 -0.71 -7.97 6.34
C VAL A 136 -1.49 -9.17 6.89
N GLU A 137 -1.22 -9.60 8.12
CA GLU A 137 -1.84 -10.80 8.68
C GLU A 137 -3.35 -10.66 8.90
N PRO A 138 -3.89 -9.55 9.46
CA PRO A 138 -5.33 -9.35 9.55
C PRO A 138 -6.01 -9.36 8.18
N LEU A 139 -5.44 -8.66 7.18
CA LEU A 139 -6.02 -8.57 5.85
C LEU A 139 -6.05 -9.93 5.14
N LEU A 140 -4.98 -10.73 5.24
CA LEU A 140 -4.97 -12.11 4.76
C LEU A 140 -6.00 -13.00 5.45
N ALA A 141 -6.34 -12.71 6.70
CA ALA A 141 -7.37 -13.43 7.44
C ALA A 141 -8.79 -12.89 7.17
N ARG A 142 -8.95 -11.91 6.27
CA ARG A 142 -10.20 -11.18 6.04
C ARG A 142 -10.74 -10.54 7.33
N ARG A 143 -9.85 -9.95 8.13
CA ARG A 143 -10.19 -9.25 9.38
C ARG A 143 -9.76 -7.78 9.31
N PRO A 144 -10.43 -6.88 10.05
CA PRO A 144 -9.99 -5.49 10.14
C PRO A 144 -8.63 -5.37 10.82
N VAL A 145 -7.77 -4.50 10.28
CA VAL A 145 -6.58 -3.98 10.96
C VAL A 145 -7.02 -3.08 12.12
N ARG A 146 -6.32 -3.14 13.25
CA ARG A 146 -6.65 -2.42 14.50
C ARG A 146 -5.66 -1.31 14.80
#